data_AF-A0A928MS57-F1
#
_entry.id   AF-A0A928MS57-F1
#
_cell.length_a   1.000
_cell.length_b   1.000
_cell.length_c   1.000
_cell.angle_alpha   90.00
_cell.angle_beta   90.00
_cell.angle_gamma   90.00
#
_symmetry.space_group_name_H-M   'P 1'
#
loop_
_entity.id
_entity.type
_entity.pdbx_description
1 polymer ?
#
loop_
_entity_poly.entity_id
_entity_poly.type
_entity_poly.pdbx_seq_one_letter_code
_entity_poly.pdbx_strand_id
1 'polypeptide(L)' 'MLFNKKIEPRCVYCSRYFAVDEDHGICDRRGPVYAGGACRKFKYDPLKRVPPKGLLEEELPVFEDETDEKGTKSL' A
#
# COMPACT_ATOMS: atom_id res chain seq x y z
N MET A 1 19.18 -2.24 2.35
CA MET A 1 17.85 -2.53 2.92
C MET A 1 16.87 -1.49 2.40
N LEU A 2 15.79 -1.92 1.75
CA LEU A 2 14.79 -1.09 1.05
C LEU A 2 13.88 -0.23 1.95
N PHE A 3 13.97 -0.39 3.28
CA PHE A 3 13.07 0.27 4.22
C PHE A 3 13.74 1.47 4.85
N ASN A 4 13.24 2.66 4.50
CA ASN A 4 13.69 3.94 5.05
C ASN A 4 13.57 3.90 6.59
N LYS A 5 14.71 3.96 7.30
CA LYS A 5 14.73 3.94 8.79
C LYS A 5 14.22 5.24 9.43
N LYS A 6 14.05 6.32 8.65
CA LYS A 6 13.67 7.66 9.12
C LYS A 6 12.15 7.93 9.07
N ILE A 7 11.32 6.90 9.00
CA ILE A 7 9.86 7.09 8.95
C ILE A 7 9.36 7.40 10.36
N GLU A 8 8.61 8.49 10.49
CA GLU A 8 7.93 8.83 11.73
C GLU A 8 6.85 7.76 12.04
N PRO A 9 6.86 7.15 13.23
CA PRO A 9 5.89 6.12 13.56
C PRO A 9 4.51 6.77 13.72
N ARG A 10 3.52 6.25 12.98
CA ARG A 10 2.12 6.65 13.12
C ARG A 10 1.22 5.44 13.22
N CYS A 11 0.14 5.52 13.98
CA CYS A 11 -0.81 4.46 14.20
C CYS A 11 -1.41 4.03 12.86
N VAL A 12 -1.72 4.96 11.97
CA VAL A 12 -2.20 4.67 10.62
C VAL A 12 -1.27 3.74 9.81
N TYR A 13 0.04 3.80 10.06
CA TYR A 13 1.03 2.92 9.42
C TYR A 13 1.32 1.64 10.22
N CYS A 14 0.62 1.42 11.33
CA CYS A 14 0.80 0.24 12.16
C CYS A 14 -0.01 -0.93 11.58
N SER A 15 0.61 -2.10 11.50
CA SER A 15 -0.06 -3.36 11.13
C SER A 15 -1.31 -3.65 11.98
N ARG A 16 -1.37 -3.16 13.23
CA ARG A 16 -2.47 -3.40 14.18
C ARG A 16 -3.53 -2.30 14.25
N TYR A 17 -3.47 -1.32 13.35
CA TYR A 17 -4.44 -0.23 13.31
C TYR A 17 -5.54 -0.52 12.31
N PHE A 18 -6.78 -0.27 12.72
CA PHE A 18 -7.97 -0.33 11.90
C PHE A 18 -8.59 1.06 11.87
N ALA A 19 -8.80 1.62 10.67
CA ALA A 19 -9.40 2.95 10.51
C ALA A 19 -10.88 2.91 10.90
N VAL A 20 -11.34 3.93 11.62
CA VAL A 20 -12.75 4.12 11.96
C VAL A 20 -13.25 5.42 11.33
N ASP A 21 -12.50 6.50 11.54
CA ASP A 21 -12.73 7.82 10.97
C ASP A 21 -11.44 8.35 10.32
N GLU A 22 -11.44 9.60 9.87
CA GLU A 22 -10.27 10.24 9.25
C GLU A 22 -9.08 10.35 10.22
N ASP A 23 -9.36 10.71 11.48
CA ASP A 23 -8.34 10.99 12.48
C ASP A 23 -8.21 9.89 13.55
N HIS A 24 -9.15 8.95 13.60
CA HIS A 24 -9.26 7.98 14.68
C HIS A 24 -9.42 6.57 14.15
N GLY A 25 -8.94 5.62 14.95
CA GLY A 25 -9.13 4.21 14.66
C GLY A 25 -8.92 3.36 15.89
N ILE A 26 -8.98 2.05 15.70
CA ILE A 26 -8.82 1.07 16.77
C ILE A 26 -7.49 0.35 16.60
N CYS A 27 -6.76 0.22 17.70
CA CYS A 27 -5.60 -0.64 17.80
C CYS A 27 -5.94 -1.89 18.61
N ASP A 28 -5.68 -3.07 18.08
CA ASP A 28 -6.00 -4.36 18.73
C ASP A 28 -5.45 -4.52 20.16
N ARG A 29 -4.43 -3.72 20.54
CA ARG A 29 -3.80 -3.75 21.87
C ARG A 29 -4.14 -2.58 22.78
N ARG A 30 -4.70 -1.49 22.25
CA ARG A 30 -4.94 -0.25 23.01
C ARG A 30 -6.38 0.22 22.96
N GLY A 31 -7.18 -0.28 22.03
CA GLY A 31 -8.49 0.28 21.72
C GLY A 31 -8.34 1.56 20.87
N PRO A 32 -9.20 2.56 21.09
CA PRO A 32 -9.21 3.80 20.30
C PRO A 32 -7.87 4.55 20.35
N VAL A 33 -7.39 4.99 19.20
CA VAL A 33 -6.14 5.75 19.03
C VAL A 33 -6.28 6.81 17.94
N TYR A 34 -5.55 7.91 18.11
CA TYR A 34 -5.36 8.91 17.05
C TYR A 34 -4.46 8.35 15.93
N ALA A 35 -4.86 8.54 14.67
CA ALA A 35 -4.21 8.02 13.47
C ALA A 35 -2.76 8.54 13.33
N GLY A 36 -2.54 9.81 13.67
CA GLY A 36 -1.22 10.45 13.65
C GLY A 36 -0.32 10.15 14.84
N GLY A 37 -0.84 9.52 15.91
CA GLY A 37 -0.07 9.18 17.11
C GLY A 37 0.77 7.92 16.93
N ALA A 38 1.62 7.55 17.88
CA ALA A 38 2.42 6.32 17.82
C ALA A 38 2.15 5.41 19.02
N CYS A 39 1.91 4.12 18.77
CA CYS A 39 1.84 3.15 19.86
C CYS A 39 3.23 2.61 20.25
N ARG A 40 3.44 2.32 21.54
CA ARG A 40 4.69 1.78 22.10
C ARG A 40 5.12 0.47 21.44
N LYS A 41 4.15 -0.32 20.95
CA LYS A 41 4.40 -1.57 20.23
C LYS A 41 4.26 -1.40 18.72
N PHE A 42 4.47 -0.19 18.18
CA PHE A 42 4.34 0.10 16.76
C PHE A 42 5.09 -0.93 15.90
N LYS A 43 4.43 -1.39 14.83
CA LYS A 43 5.00 -2.29 13.83
C LYS A 43 4.56 -1.78 12.47
N TYR A 44 5.51 -1.20 11.74
CA TYR A 44 5.28 -0.63 10.41
C TYR A 44 4.71 -1.67 9.45
N ASP A 45 3.66 -1.30 8.73
CA ASP A 45 3.04 -2.06 7.67
C ASP A 45 3.26 -1.34 6.32
N PRO A 46 4.14 -1.86 5.46
CA PRO A 46 4.42 -1.23 4.16
C PRO A 46 3.20 -1.08 3.26
N LEU A 47 2.19 -1.96 3.40
CA LEU A 47 0.99 -1.95 2.54
C LEU A 47 0.02 -0.83 2.89
N LYS A 48 0.10 -0.30 4.11
CA LYS A 48 -0.74 0.83 4.55
C LYS A 48 -0.21 2.18 4.08
N ARG A 49 0.95 2.21 3.43
CA ARG A 49 1.50 3.43 2.84
C ARG A 49 1.12 3.47 1.37
N VAL A 50 0.31 4.45 1.00
CA VAL A 50 0.07 4.77 -0.40
C VAL A 50 1.20 5.69 -0.87
N PRO A 51 2.05 5.27 -1.84
CA PRO A 51 3.01 6.18 -2.46
C PRO A 51 2.25 7.35 -3.09
N PRO A 52 2.81 8.57 -3.08
CA PRO A 52 2.25 9.61 -3.92
C PRO A 52 2.20 9.07 -5.35
N LYS A 53 1.03 9.19 -5.98
CA LYS A 53 0.90 8.86 -7.40
C LYS A 53 2.00 9.60 -8.14
N GLY A 54 2.80 8.86 -8.91
CA GLY A 54 3.83 9.48 -9.72
C GLY A 54 3.19 10.53 -10.64
N LEU A 55 3.95 11.56 -11.02
CA LEU A 55 3.51 12.62 -11.93
C LEU A 55 3.19 12.10 -13.37
N LEU A 56 3.08 10.79 -13.56
CA LEU A 56 2.88 10.09 -14.81
C LEU A 56 1.54 9.36 -14.73
N GLU A 57 0.44 10.12 -14.74
CA GLU A 57 -0.90 9.60 -15.05
C GLU A 57 -1.16 9.58 -16.57
N GLU A 58 -0.17 9.92 -17.40
CA GLU A 58 -0.24 9.76 -18.85
C GLU A 58 0.09 8.31 -19.24
N GLU A 59 -0.98 7.53 -19.39
CA GLU A 59 -1.10 6.27 -20.13
C GLU A 59 0.07 5.28 -19.94
N LEU A 60 -0.10 4.37 -18.98
CA LEU A 60 0.64 3.12 -19.01
C LEU A 60 0.38 2.46 -20.37
N PRO A 61 1.43 2.16 -21.17
CA PRO A 61 1.23 1.55 -22.47
C PRO A 61 0.54 0.21 -22.28
N VAL A 62 -0.62 0.05 -22.94
CA VAL A 62 -1.30 -1.23 -23.04
C VAL A 62 -0.39 -2.13 -23.86
N PHE A 63 0.20 -3.13 -23.21
CA PHE A 63 0.90 -4.19 -23.92
C PHE A 63 -0.16 -5.01 -24.65
N GLU A 64 -0.27 -4.82 -25.96
CA GLU A 64 -1.06 -5.70 -26.82
C GLU A 64 -0.31 -7.04 -26.91
N ASP A 65 -0.91 -8.10 -26.35
CA ASP A 65 -0.40 -9.46 -26.51
C ASP A 65 -0.58 -9.86 -27.99
N GLU A 66 0.52 -9.89 -28.76
CA GLU A 66 0.55 -10.46 -30.10
C GLU A 66 0.18 -11.95 -30.01
N THR A 67 -1.07 -12.29 -30.33
CA THR A 67 -1.48 -13.69 -30.47
C THR A 67 -0.80 -14.27 -31.70
N ASP A 68 0.20 -15.13 -31.48
CA ASP A 68 0.85 -15.95 -32.50
C ASP A 68 -0.21 -16.78 -33.28
N GLU A 69 -0.68 -16.27 -34.41
CA GLU A 69 -1.34 -17.06 -35.45
C GLU A 69 -0.30 -17.95 -36.15
N LYS A 70 0.11 -19.04 -35.51
CA LYS A 70 0.86 -20.11 -36.18
C LYS A 70 0.02 -21.37 -36.33
N GLY A 71 -0.52 -21.50 -37.55
CA GLY A 71 -0.42 -22.76 -38.28
C GLY A 71 -1.61 -23.70 -38.23
N THR A 72 -2.49 -23.60 -39.23
CA THR A 72 -3.07 -24.80 -39.83
C THR A 72 -2.80 -24.79 -41.33
N LYS A 73 -1.72 -25.48 -41.71
CA LYS A 73 -1.46 -25.86 -43.09
C LYS A 73 -2.11 -27.24 -43.26
N SER A 74 -3.40 -27.27 -43.53
CA SER A 74 -4.13 -28.50 -43.86
C SER A 74 -4.04 -28.76 -45.36
N LEU A 75 -3.62 -29.99 -45.68
CA LEU A 75 -3.51 -30.60 -47.01
C LEU A 75 -4.78 -30.47 -47.86
#